data_AF-A0A358U3F4-F1
#
_entry.id   AF-A0A358U3F4-F1
#
_cell.length_a   1.000
_cell.length_b   1.000
_cell.length_c   1.000
_cell.angle_alpha   90.00
_cell.angle_beta   90.00
_cell.angle_gamma   90.00
#
_symmetry.space_group_name_H-M   'P 1'
#
loop_
_entity.id
_entity.type
_entity.pdbx_description
1 polymer ?
#
loop_
_entity_poly.entity_id
_entity_poly.type
_entity_poly.pdbx_seq_one_letter_code
_entity_poly.pdbx_strand_id
1 'polypeptide(L)'
;MTEMNVEKLGKISFKLSCAVLVLSVLFFWISLNLLKSEVFTHYYDPSKHVIVSQNHDTKELYSWKDVNGNVYTPEDPQVANFTWGSTGMLLVTMLLGIGLQKAGICCSKILMMRNKTVSFHINRGGE
;
A
#
# COMPACT_ATOMS: atom_id res chain seq x y z
N MET A 1 -29.04 1.07 -22.93
CA MET A 1 -27.83 0.41 -22.37
C MET A 1 -28.32 -0.86 -21.71
N THR A 2 -28.09 -2.04 -22.28
CA THR A 2 -28.65 -3.30 -21.78
C THR A 2 -28.03 -3.71 -20.44
N GLU A 3 -28.86 -4.11 -19.48
CA GLU A 3 -28.49 -4.49 -18.10
C GLU A 3 -27.28 -5.44 -18.01
N MET A 4 -27.14 -6.33 -19.01
CA MET A 4 -26.03 -7.27 -19.15
C MET A 4 -24.63 -6.61 -19.23
N ASN A 5 -24.52 -5.35 -19.67
CA ASN A 5 -23.25 -4.61 -19.66
C ASN A 5 -22.89 -4.06 -18.27
N VAL A 6 -23.89 -3.73 -17.44
CA VAL A 6 -23.67 -3.18 -16.09
C VAL A 6 -23.13 -4.27 -15.16
N GLU A 7 -23.69 -5.48 -15.23
CA GLU A 7 -23.26 -6.61 -14.42
C GLU A 7 -21.82 -7.07 -14.77
N LYS A 8 -21.50 -7.12 -16.07
CA LYS A 8 -20.13 -7.45 -16.53
C LYS A 8 -19.11 -6.38 -16.10
N LEU A 9 -19.46 -5.09 -16.18
CA LEU A 9 -18.62 -4.01 -15.66
C LEU A 9 -18.41 -4.14 -14.15
N GLY A 10 -19.46 -4.47 -13.41
CA GLY A 10 -19.42 -4.66 -11.95
C GLY A 10 -18.44 -5.76 -11.53
N LYS A 11 -18.49 -6.92 -12.18
CA LYS A 11 -17.58 -8.04 -11.91
C LYS A 11 -16.11 -7.70 -12.22
N ILE A 12 -15.85 -6.95 -13.29
CA ILE A 12 -14.49 -6.50 -13.65
C ILE A 12 -13.98 -5.46 -12.64
N SER A 13 -14.83 -4.49 -12.28
CA SER A 13 -14.51 -3.46 -11.29
C SER A 13 -14.19 -4.06 -9.93
N PHE A 14 -14.93 -5.10 -9.50
CA PHE A 14 -14.67 -5.80 -8.25
C PHE A 14 -13.31 -6.51 -8.25
N LYS A 15 -13.01 -7.27 -9.33
CA LYS A 15 -11.70 -7.95 -9.46
C LYS A 15 -10.54 -6.95 -9.48
N LEU A 16 -10.68 -5.85 -10.21
CA LEU A 16 -9.69 -4.77 -10.24
C LEU A 16 -9.50 -4.15 -8.85
N SER A 17 -10.60 -3.87 -8.13
CA SER A 17 -10.54 -3.29 -6.79
C SER A 17 -9.85 -4.23 -5.81
N CYS A 18 -10.13 -5.54 -5.89
CA CYS A 18 -9.45 -6.55 -5.08
C CYS A 18 -7.94 -6.60 -5.40
N ALA A 19 -7.56 -6.57 -6.68
CA ALA A 19 -6.16 -6.55 -7.08
C ALA A 19 -5.43 -5.29 -6.59
N VAL A 20 -6.05 -4.11 -6.70
CA VAL A 20 -5.50 -2.85 -6.20
C VAL A 20 -5.33 -2.91 -4.67
N LEU A 21 -6.32 -3.44 -3.94
CA LEU A 21 -6.24 -3.59 -2.49
C LEU A 21 -5.04 -4.46 -2.09
N VAL A 22 -4.89 -5.64 -2.69
CA VAL A 22 -3.76 -6.54 -2.40
C VAL A 22 -2.43 -5.85 -2.71
N LEU A 23 -2.33 -5.17 -3.85
CA LEU A 23 -1.13 -4.43 -4.23
C LEU A 23 -0.81 -3.30 -3.26
N SER A 24 -1.82 -2.55 -2.81
CA SER A 24 -1.66 -1.47 -1.82
C SER A 24 -1.17 -2.01 -0.48
N VAL A 25 -1.70 -3.15 -0.01
CA VAL A 25 -1.24 -3.78 1.23
C VAL A 25 0.23 -4.20 1.12
N LEU A 26 0.63 -4.84 0.02
CA LEU A 26 2.02 -5.24 -0.21
C LEU A 26 2.95 -4.03 -0.30
N PHE A 27 2.53 -3.00 -1.04
CA PHE A 27 3.29 -1.76 -1.17
C PHE A 27 3.50 -1.08 0.18
N PHE A 28 2.45 -0.96 0.99
CA PHE A 28 2.53 -0.37 2.33
C PHE A 28 3.44 -1.19 3.24
N TRP A 29 3.32 -2.51 3.21
CA TRP A 29 4.17 -3.41 4.00
C TRP A 29 5.65 -3.26 3.68
N ILE A 30 6.02 -3.29 2.39
CA ILE A 30 7.41 -3.10 1.95
C ILE A 30 7.91 -1.72 2.35
N SER A 31 7.08 -0.70 2.13
CA SER A 31 7.40 0.68 2.45
C SER A 31 7.62 0.90 3.95
N LEU A 32 6.84 0.27 4.82
CA LEU A 32 7.04 0.33 6.26
C LEU A 32 8.38 -0.28 6.69
N ASN A 33 8.75 -1.42 6.11
CA ASN A 33 10.04 -2.05 6.40
C ASN A 33 11.21 -1.17 5.98
N LEU A 34 11.13 -0.55 4.79
CA LEU A 34 12.12 0.42 4.34
C LEU A 34 12.17 1.68 5.21
N LEU A 35 11.01 2.19 5.61
CA LEU A 35 10.91 3.37 6.46
C LEU A 35 11.57 3.11 7.83
N LYS A 36 11.38 1.91 8.38
CA LYS A 36 12.03 1.46 9.61
C LYS A 36 13.54 1.25 9.43
N SER A 37 13.99 0.70 8.30
CA SER A 37 15.40 0.34 8.12
C SER A 37 16.30 1.49 7.67
N GLU A 38 15.80 2.37 6.80
CA GLU A 38 16.58 3.41 6.12
C GLU A 38 16.32 4.82 6.67
N VAL A 39 15.10 5.12 7.14
CA VAL A 39 14.71 6.47 7.54
C VAL A 39 14.72 6.64 9.06
N PHE A 40 14.11 5.71 9.79
CA PHE A 40 14.05 5.74 11.25
C PHE A 40 14.97 4.68 11.85
N THR A 41 16.26 4.82 11.60
CA THR A 41 17.29 3.84 11.98
C THR A 41 17.38 3.65 13.49
N HIS A 42 16.96 4.64 14.28
CA HIS A 42 16.93 4.56 15.74
C HIS A 42 15.80 3.68 16.27
N TYR A 43 14.80 3.33 15.45
CA TYR A 43 13.67 2.51 15.91
C TYR A 43 14.14 1.09 16.24
N TYR A 44 13.57 0.49 17.30
CA TYR A 44 14.01 -0.82 17.77
C TYR A 44 13.91 -1.91 16.69
N ASP A 45 15.00 -2.63 16.51
CA ASP A 45 15.15 -3.71 15.54
C ASP A 45 15.94 -4.84 16.22
N PRO A 46 15.34 -6.01 16.46
CA PRO A 46 16.02 -7.10 17.15
C PRO A 46 17.24 -7.64 16.40
N SER A 47 17.38 -7.35 15.09
CA SER A 47 18.55 -7.73 14.30
C SER A 47 19.73 -6.76 14.43
N LYS A 48 19.49 -5.52 14.87
CA LYS A 48 20.49 -4.44 14.95
C LYS A 48 20.73 -3.94 16.38
N HIS A 49 19.77 -4.16 17.28
CA HIS A 49 19.71 -3.54 18.58
C HIS A 49 19.63 -4.55 19.73
N VAL A 50 20.39 -4.27 20.79
CA VAL A 50 20.35 -5.02 22.05
C VAL A 50 19.52 -4.23 23.05
N ILE A 51 18.61 -4.92 23.75
CA ILE A 51 17.78 -4.31 24.79
C ILE A 51 18.67 -3.92 25.97
N VAL A 52 18.58 -2.67 26.41
CA VAL A 52 19.32 -2.17 27.58
C VAL A 52 18.42 -2.12 28.81
N SER A 53 17.21 -1.61 28.64
CA SER A 53 16.23 -1.50 29.72
C SER A 53 14.84 -1.88 29.22
N GLN A 54 14.17 -2.75 29.97
CA GLN A 54 12.83 -3.25 29.69
C GLN A 54 12.07 -3.43 31.00
N ASN A 55 10.78 -3.10 30.99
CA ASN A 55 9.89 -3.46 32.09
C ASN A 55 9.78 -4.99 32.20
N HIS A 56 10.03 -5.53 33.39
CA HIS A 56 10.03 -6.97 33.59
C HIS A 56 8.64 -7.60 33.39
N ASP A 57 7.59 -6.87 33.73
CA ASP A 57 6.21 -7.38 33.77
C ASP A 57 5.47 -7.08 32.46
N THR A 58 5.55 -5.83 31.96
CA THR A 58 4.85 -5.41 30.73
C THR A 58 5.63 -5.70 29.45
N LYS A 59 6.93 -6.03 29.56
CA LYS A 59 7.87 -6.17 28.43
C LYS A 59 8.02 -4.90 27.58
N GLU A 60 7.62 -3.75 28.11
CA GLU A 60 7.84 -2.46 27.46
C GLU A 60 9.32 -2.11 27.41
N LEU A 61 9.79 -1.70 26.23
CA LEU A 61 11.17 -1.31 25.99
C LEU A 61 11.37 0.16 26.36
N TYR A 62 12.29 0.43 27.28
CA TYR A 62 12.65 1.80 27.67
C TYR A 62 13.91 2.28 26.96
N SER A 63 14.84 1.38 26.65
CA SER A 63 16.03 1.73 25.87
C SER A 63 16.67 0.53 25.19
N TRP A 64 17.33 0.79 24.07
CA TRP A 64 18.10 -0.19 23.32
C TRP A 64 19.36 0.44 22.76
N LYS A 65 20.33 -0.40 22.41
CA LYS A 65 21.67 0.02 22.01
C LYS A 65 22.05 -0.58 20.66
N ASP A 66 22.71 0.20 19.80
CA ASP A 66 23.30 -0.26 18.54
C ASP A 66 24.67 -0.92 18.72
N VAL A 67 25.21 -1.42 17.61
CA VAL A 67 26.55 -2.01 17.56
C VAL A 67 27.68 -1.01 17.83
N ASN A 68 27.44 0.29 17.66
CA ASN A 68 28.44 1.35 17.80
C ASN A 68 28.56 1.88 19.22
N GLY A 69 27.57 1.65 20.09
CA GLY A 69 27.58 2.23 21.42
C GLY A 69 26.36 3.08 21.76
N ASN A 70 25.60 3.52 20.76
CA ASN A 70 24.58 4.54 20.89
C ASN A 70 23.33 3.94 21.54
N VAL A 71 22.78 4.65 22.54
CA VAL A 71 21.57 4.25 23.24
C VAL A 71 20.41 5.12 22.76
N TYR A 72 19.32 4.47 22.38
CA TYR A 72 18.10 5.11 21.91
C TYR A 72 16.95 4.83 22.89
N THR A 73 16.00 5.76 22.92
CA THR A 73 14.80 5.69 23.77
C THR A 73 13.56 6.00 22.95
N PRO A 74 12.35 5.69 23.44
CA PRO A 74 11.09 6.09 22.79
C PRO A 74 10.91 7.60 22.60
N GLU A 75 11.61 8.41 23.39
CA GLU A 75 11.57 9.88 23.34
C GLU A 75 12.47 10.45 22.23
N ASP A 76 13.33 9.63 21.62
CA ASP A 76 14.16 10.04 20.49
C ASP A 76 13.26 10.55 19.34
N PRO A 77 13.53 11.74 18.76
CA PRO A 77 12.70 12.30 17.70
C PRO A 77 12.47 11.37 16.51
N GLN A 78 13.46 10.55 16.14
CA GLN A 78 13.27 9.58 15.05
C GLN A 78 12.28 8.49 15.46
N VAL A 79 12.36 8.01 16.70
CA VAL A 79 11.46 6.96 17.19
C VAL A 79 10.04 7.51 17.34
N ALA A 80 9.90 8.67 17.97
CA ALA A 80 8.60 9.33 18.17
C ALA A 80 7.93 9.70 16.84
N ASN A 81 8.70 10.13 15.84
CA ASN A 81 8.17 10.51 14.53
C ASN A 81 7.88 9.32 13.60
N PHE A 82 8.26 8.09 13.96
CA PHE A 82 7.95 6.90 13.16
C PHE A 82 6.44 6.73 12.93
N THR A 83 5.61 7.06 13.93
CA THR A 83 4.15 7.02 13.82
C THR A 83 3.64 8.02 12.77
N TRP A 84 4.23 9.20 12.71
CA TRP A 84 3.88 10.20 11.69
C TRP A 84 4.38 9.79 10.30
N GLY A 85 5.60 9.24 10.22
CA GLY A 85 6.14 8.73 8.97
C GLY A 85 5.30 7.59 8.39
N SER A 86 4.89 6.63 9.22
CA SER A 86 4.03 5.52 8.81
C SER A 86 2.62 5.99 8.41
N THR A 87 2.07 6.97 9.12
CA THR A 87 0.80 7.62 8.74
C THR A 87 0.91 8.32 7.38
N GLY A 88 2.00 9.07 7.14
CA GLY A 88 2.26 9.69 5.85
C GLY A 88 2.36 8.67 4.72
N MET A 89 3.06 7.55 4.96
CA MET A 89 3.18 6.46 3.99
C MET A 89 1.84 5.77 3.71
N LEU A 90 0.99 5.64 4.72
CA LEU A 90 -0.37 5.11 4.56
C LEU A 90 -1.19 6.02 3.63
N LEU A 91 -1.16 7.33 3.87
CA LEU A 91 -1.87 8.31 3.04
C LEU A 91 -1.39 8.28 1.58
N VAL A 92 -0.07 8.22 1.36
CA VAL A 92 0.52 8.07 0.03
C VAL A 92 0.01 6.80 -0.64
N THR A 93 -0.01 5.67 0.09
CA THR A 93 -0.52 4.39 -0.44
C THR A 93 -2.00 4.49 -0.82
N MET A 94 -2.83 5.13 0.00
CA MET A 94 -4.25 5.33 -0.29
C MET A 94 -4.45 6.19 -1.54
N LEU A 95 -3.71 7.29 -1.68
CA LEU A 95 -3.78 8.16 -2.86
C LEU A 95 -3.38 7.41 -4.14
N LEU A 96 -2.30 6.63 -4.08
CA LEU A 96 -1.88 5.78 -5.20
C LEU A 96 -2.94 4.73 -5.54
N GLY A 97 -3.53 4.08 -4.54
CA GLY A 97 -4.60 3.10 -4.73
C GLY A 97 -5.83 3.69 -5.42
N ILE A 98 -6.29 4.87 -4.97
CA ILE A 98 -7.40 5.61 -5.60
C ILE A 98 -7.03 5.95 -7.05
N GLY A 99 -5.81 6.44 -7.29
CA GLY A 99 -5.31 6.77 -8.63
C GLY A 99 -5.33 5.56 -9.57
N LEU A 100 -4.75 4.43 -9.15
CA LEU A 100 -4.73 3.19 -9.92
C LEU A 100 -6.14 2.67 -10.22
N GLN A 101 -7.03 2.68 -9.22
CA GLN A 101 -8.39 2.20 -9.40
C GLN A 101 -9.16 3.06 -10.40
N LYS A 102 -9.08 4.40 -10.30
CA LYS A 102 -9.72 5.31 -11.24
C LYS A 102 -9.17 5.15 -12.66
N ALA A 103 -7.86 5.02 -12.80
CA ALA A 103 -7.22 4.79 -14.09
C ALA A 103 -7.67 3.45 -14.72
N GLY A 104 -7.67 2.36 -13.94
CA GLY A 104 -8.10 1.05 -14.43
C GLY A 104 -9.59 0.99 -14.82
N ILE A 105 -10.47 1.67 -14.07
CA ILE A 105 -11.89 1.80 -14.46
C ILE A 105 -12.03 2.61 -15.76
N CYS A 106 -11.25 3.68 -15.93
CA CYS A 106 -11.26 4.46 -17.17
C CYS A 106 -10.81 3.62 -18.38
N CYS A 107 -9.67 2.94 -18.27
CA CYS A 107 -9.13 2.08 -19.33
C CYS A 107 -10.09 0.93 -19.69
N SER A 108 -10.69 0.26 -18.69
CA SER A 108 -11.65 -0.83 -18.94
C SER A 108 -12.91 -0.34 -19.68
N LYS A 109 -13.42 0.85 -19.34
CA LYS A 109 -14.54 1.48 -20.09
C LYS A 109 -14.18 1.76 -21.54
N ILE A 110 -13.01 2.35 -21.80
CA ILE A 110 -12.53 2.66 -23.16
C ILE A 110 -12.39 1.37 -23.98
N LEU A 111 -11.77 0.32 -23.41
CA LEU A 111 -11.60 -0.96 -24.08
C LEU A 111 -12.95 -1.63 -24.40
N MET A 112 -13.91 -1.60 -23.48
CA MET A 112 -15.25 -2.15 -23.73
C MET A 112 -15.99 -1.38 -24.85
N MET A 113 -15.88 -0.04 -24.89
CA MET A 113 -16.46 0.74 -25.99
C MET A 113 -15.80 0.39 -27.33
N ARG A 114 -14.46 0.30 -27.37
CA ARG A 114 -13.71 -0.04 -28.59
C ARG A 114 -14.07 -1.43 -29.12
N ASN A 115 -14.17 -2.43 -28.25
CA ASN A 115 -14.51 -3.79 -28.66
C ASN A 115 -15.94 -3.89 -29.23
N LYS A 116 -16.86 -3.07 -28.71
CA LYS A 116 -18.25 -3.01 -29.20
C LYS A 116 -18.34 -2.39 -30.60
N THR A 117 -17.58 -1.33 -30.87
CA THR A 117 -17.55 -0.69 -32.21
C THR A 117 -16.97 -1.63 -33.27
N VAL A 118 -15.92 -2.40 -32.93
CA VAL A 118 -15.32 -3.39 -33.84
C VAL A 118 -16.29 -4.53 -34.14
N SER A 119 -16.96 -5.09 -33.12
CA SER A 119 -17.97 -6.14 -33.32
C SER A 119 -19.16 -5.66 -34.16
N PHE A 120 -19.59 -4.41 -33.99
CA PHE A 120 -20.69 -3.84 -34.78
C PHE A 120 -20.31 -3.64 -36.26
N HIS A 121 -19.07 -3.24 -36.54
CA HIS A 121 -18.57 -3.08 -37.91
C HIS A 121 -18.40 -4.41 -38.65
N ILE A 122 -17.93 -5.47 -37.96
CA ILE A 122 -17.80 -6.81 -38.55
C ILE A 122 -19.18 -7.37 -38.94
N ASN A 123 -20.20 -7.15 -38.12
CA ASN A 123 -21.54 -7.66 -38.40
C ASN A 123 -22.28 -6.90 -39.51
N ARG A 124 -21.77 -5.73 -39.93
CA ARG A 124 -22.38 -4.88 -40.97
C ARG A 124 -21.66 -4.93 -42.31
N GLY A 125 -20.49 -5.57 -42.37
CA GLY A 125 -19.71 -5.79 -43.61
C GLY A 125 -19.81 -7.21 -44.15
N GLY A 126 -20.71 -8.04 -43.62
CA GLY A 126 -20.94 -9.43 -44.03
C GLY A 126 -22.29 -9.68 -44.69
N GLU A 127 -23.01 -8.62 -45.08
CA GLU A 127 -24.19 -8.68 -45.96
C GLU A 127 -23.79 -8.32 -47.40
#